data_AF-A0A0F5QYL0-F1
#
_entry.id   AF-A0A0F5QYL0-F1
#
_cell.length_a   1.000
_cell.length_b   1.000
_cell.length_c   1.000
_cell.angle_alpha   90.00
_cell.angle_beta   90.00
_cell.angle_gamma   90.00
#
_symmetry.space_group_name_H-M   'P 1'
#
loop_
_entity.id
_entity.type
_entity.pdbx_description
1 polymer ?
#
loop_
_entity_poly.entity_id
_entity_poly.type
_entity_poly.pdbx_seq_one_letter_code
_entity_poly.pdbx_strand_id
1 'polypeptide(L)'
;MSLSNYWFLYLPTTGRIIQGYLGDAEKWTNIPAGLNVLGPFPQESAPDIVASAQKHIQYYLVQQGTIVERPNIDEIKAAEEAEMSKPAPKTPDQLRIEQLEQQLAQQSGDMTSFMEYIAEALGAG
;
A
#
# COMPACT_ATOMS: atom_id res chain seq x y z
N MET A 1 21.71 -29.74 -11.12
CA MET A 1 21.13 -28.55 -10.44
C MET A 1 19.74 -28.39 -10.97
N SER A 2 18.73 -28.23 -10.11
CA SER A 2 17.38 -27.93 -10.60
C SER A 2 17.36 -26.47 -11.07
N LEU A 3 17.06 -26.24 -12.34
CA LEU A 3 16.96 -24.89 -12.90
C LEU A 3 15.59 -24.33 -12.53
N SER A 4 15.58 -23.37 -11.61
CA SER A 4 14.35 -22.64 -11.27
C SER A 4 13.93 -21.73 -12.43
N ASN A 5 12.63 -21.63 -12.64
CA ASN A 5 11.99 -20.82 -13.68
C ASN A 5 11.03 -19.81 -13.06
N TYR A 6 11.01 -18.60 -13.61
CA TYR A 6 9.95 -17.64 -13.35
C TYR A 6 8.74 -17.92 -14.24
N TRP A 7 7.57 -17.77 -13.64
CA TRP A 7 6.28 -17.94 -14.27
C TRP A 7 5.30 -16.88 -13.80
N PHE A 8 4.45 -16.40 -14.69
CA PHE A 8 3.49 -15.33 -14.38
C PHE A 8 2.09 -15.72 -14.84
N LEU A 9 1.15 -15.70 -13.92
CA LEU A 9 -0.27 -15.82 -14.22
C LEU A 9 -0.83 -14.42 -14.43
N TYR A 10 -1.48 -14.17 -15.57
CA TYR A 10 -1.97 -12.85 -15.95
C TYR A 10 -3.35 -12.89 -16.59
N LEU A 11 -4.05 -11.76 -16.54
CA LEU A 11 -5.32 -11.55 -17.22
C LEU A 11 -5.07 -11.22 -18.69
N PRO A 12 -5.54 -12.04 -19.66
CA PRO A 12 -5.28 -11.80 -21.07
C PRO A 12 -5.91 -10.51 -21.61
N THR A 13 -7.01 -10.05 -21.00
CA THR A 13 -7.72 -8.83 -21.42
C THR A 13 -7.00 -7.54 -21.05
N THR A 14 -6.27 -7.52 -19.93
CA THR A 14 -5.63 -6.31 -19.40
C THR A 14 -4.11 -6.42 -19.31
N GLY A 15 -3.55 -7.61 -19.51
CA GLY A 15 -2.15 -7.90 -19.27
C GLY A 15 -1.78 -7.95 -17.78
N ARG A 16 -2.71 -7.67 -16.85
CA ARG A 16 -2.38 -7.56 -15.42
C ARG A 16 -1.85 -8.89 -14.88
N ILE A 17 -0.67 -8.86 -14.29
CA ILE A 17 -0.11 -10.00 -13.56
C ILE A 17 -0.87 -10.16 -12.24
N ILE A 18 -1.39 -11.35 -12.01
CA ILE A 18 -2.14 -11.73 -10.80
C ILE A 18 -1.21 -12.43 -9.82
N GLN A 19 -0.30 -13.25 -10.33
CA GLN A 19 0.61 -14.04 -9.50
C GLN A 19 1.93 -14.30 -10.24
N GLY A 20 3.02 -14.18 -9.50
CA GLY A 20 4.34 -14.67 -9.91
C GLY A 20 4.68 -15.97 -9.18
N TYR A 21 5.35 -16.89 -9.86
CA TYR A 21 5.84 -18.15 -9.29
C TYR A 21 7.30 -18.37 -9.69
N LEU A 22 8.12 -18.76 -8.72
CA LEU A 22 9.51 -19.17 -8.93
C LEU A 22 9.65 -20.60 -8.41
N GLY A 23 10.03 -21.52 -9.29
CA GLY A 23 10.22 -22.92 -8.92
C GLY A 23 10.74 -23.76 -10.08
N ASP A 24 10.90 -25.04 -9.85
CA ASP A 24 11.51 -26.01 -10.77
C ASP A 24 10.52 -26.61 -11.78
N ALA A 25 9.25 -26.17 -11.76
CA ALA A 25 8.27 -26.65 -12.71
C ALA A 25 8.68 -26.34 -14.16
N GLU A 26 8.67 -27.37 -15.01
CA GLU A 26 8.89 -27.25 -16.46
C GLU A 26 7.62 -26.78 -17.19
N LYS A 27 6.44 -26.99 -16.58
CA LYS A 27 5.14 -26.63 -17.16
C LYS A 27 4.13 -26.26 -16.09
N TRP A 28 3.34 -25.22 -16.36
CA TRP A 28 2.14 -24.90 -15.57
C TRP A 28 0.92 -25.67 -16.10
N THR A 29 0.33 -26.55 -15.28
CA THR A 29 -0.78 -27.42 -15.68
C THR A 29 -2.14 -27.00 -15.13
N ASN A 30 -2.18 -26.31 -14.00
CA ASN A 30 -3.41 -25.90 -13.31
C ASN A 30 -3.68 -24.40 -13.51
N ILE A 31 -3.95 -24.00 -14.76
CA ILE A 31 -4.24 -22.59 -15.10
C ILE A 31 -5.74 -22.34 -14.86
N PRO A 32 -6.12 -21.41 -13.95
CA PRO A 32 -7.53 -21.09 -13.73
C PRO A 32 -8.20 -20.53 -15.00
N ALA A 33 -9.50 -20.77 -15.15
CA ALA A 33 -10.27 -20.28 -16.29
C ALA A 33 -10.20 -18.75 -16.39
N GLY A 34 -9.98 -18.24 -17.60
CA GLY A 34 -9.89 -16.79 -17.87
C GLY A 34 -8.52 -16.17 -17.59
N LEU A 35 -7.52 -16.97 -17.20
CA LEU A 35 -6.13 -16.52 -17.01
C LEU A 35 -5.20 -17.19 -18.01
N ASN A 36 -4.10 -16.52 -18.32
CA ASN A 36 -3.02 -17.06 -19.13
C ASN A 36 -1.73 -17.11 -18.32
N VAL A 37 -0.78 -17.92 -18.78
CA VAL A 37 0.54 -18.05 -18.17
C VAL A 37 1.60 -17.55 -19.15
N LEU A 38 2.57 -16.80 -18.62
CA LEU A 38 3.79 -16.40 -19.31
C LEU A 38 4.99 -17.05 -18.62
N GLY A 39 5.80 -17.75 -19.41
CA GLY A 39 6.96 -18.52 -18.95
C GLY A 39 7.13 -19.82 -19.76
N PRO A 40 8.12 -20.66 -19.43
CA PRO A 40 9.12 -20.45 -18.38
C PRO A 40 10.17 -19.41 -18.77
N PHE A 41 10.65 -18.64 -17.80
CA PHE A 41 11.89 -17.89 -17.92
C PHE A 41 12.95 -18.49 -17.00
N PRO A 42 14.03 -19.10 -17.52
CA PRO A 42 15.06 -19.70 -16.68
C PRO A 42 15.73 -18.64 -15.79
N GLN A 43 15.84 -18.88 -14.50
CA GLN A 43 16.31 -17.88 -13.54
C GLN A 43 17.71 -17.35 -13.87
N GLU A 44 18.59 -18.21 -14.40
CA GLU A 44 19.98 -17.87 -14.72
C GLU A 44 20.13 -16.99 -15.97
N SER A 45 19.13 -16.97 -16.84
CA SER A 45 19.14 -16.22 -18.11
C SER A 45 17.98 -15.24 -18.26
N ALA A 46 17.11 -15.15 -17.24
CA ALA A 46 15.98 -14.24 -17.24
C ALA A 46 16.47 -12.79 -17.19
N PRO A 47 15.93 -11.90 -18.03
CA PRO A 47 16.21 -10.47 -17.94
C PRO A 47 15.81 -9.90 -16.56
N ASP A 48 16.49 -8.86 -16.11
CA ASP A 48 16.26 -8.23 -14.80
C ASP A 48 14.79 -7.80 -14.58
N ILE A 49 14.10 -7.38 -15.65
CA ILE A 49 12.68 -7.01 -15.59
C ILE A 49 11.80 -8.18 -15.12
N VAL A 50 12.16 -9.43 -15.48
CA VAL A 50 11.43 -10.63 -15.06
C VAL A 50 11.64 -10.88 -13.57
N ALA A 51 12.88 -10.79 -13.10
CA ALA A 51 13.20 -10.94 -11.68
C ALA A 51 12.57 -9.82 -10.83
N SER A 52 12.50 -8.59 -11.34
CA SER A 52 11.82 -7.46 -10.70
C SER A 52 10.31 -7.67 -10.66
N ALA A 53 9.70 -8.07 -11.78
CA ALA A 53 8.27 -8.35 -11.87
C ALA A 53 7.83 -9.45 -10.92
N GLN A 54 8.68 -10.45 -10.66
CA GLN A 54 8.39 -11.49 -9.67
C GLN A 54 8.21 -10.92 -8.25
N LYS A 55 8.95 -9.87 -7.90
CA LYS A 55 8.89 -9.23 -6.57
C LYS A 55 7.81 -8.17 -6.47
N HIS A 56 7.52 -7.48 -7.58
CA HIS A 56 6.66 -6.30 -7.61
C HIS A 56 5.61 -6.39 -8.74
N ILE A 57 4.83 -7.47 -8.76
CA ILE A 57 3.87 -7.79 -9.83
C ILE A 57 2.92 -6.64 -10.17
N GLN A 58 2.60 -5.76 -9.21
CA GLN A 58 1.68 -4.64 -9.36
C GLN A 58 2.20 -3.51 -10.27
N TYR A 59 3.52 -3.46 -10.50
CA TYR A 59 4.17 -2.46 -11.34
C TYR A 59 4.35 -2.88 -12.79
N TYR A 60 4.11 -4.16 -13.09
CA TYR A 60 4.35 -4.74 -14.41
C TYR A 60 3.06 -5.29 -15.01
N LEU A 61 3.05 -5.42 -16.33
CA LEU A 61 1.98 -6.09 -17.07
C LEU A 61 2.58 -6.92 -18.20
N VAL A 62 1.81 -7.88 -18.68
CA VAL A 62 2.12 -8.68 -19.86
C VAL A 62 1.47 -8.02 -21.07
N GLN A 63 2.27 -7.55 -22.01
CA GLN A 63 1.82 -6.98 -23.28
C GLN A 63 2.43 -7.77 -24.43
N GLN A 64 1.60 -8.30 -25.32
CA GLN A 64 2.08 -9.04 -26.51
C GLN A 64 3.07 -10.18 -26.18
N GLY A 65 2.89 -10.84 -25.03
CA GLY A 65 3.75 -11.95 -24.60
C GLY A 65 5.08 -11.53 -23.98
N THR A 66 5.27 -10.25 -23.66
CA THR A 66 6.45 -9.77 -22.93
C THR A 66 6.03 -9.04 -21.65
N ILE A 67 6.93 -9.02 -20.67
CA ILE A 67 6.74 -8.22 -19.44
C ILE A 67 7.20 -6.80 -19.73
N VAL A 68 6.35 -5.83 -19.41
CA VAL A 68 6.65 -4.41 -19.53
C VAL A 68 6.24 -3.68 -18.25
N GLU A 69 6.88 -2.53 -18.00
CA GLU A 69 6.49 -1.64 -16.92
C GLU A 69 5.16 -0.97 -17.21
N ARG A 70 4.38 -0.76 -16.15
CA ARG A 70 3.16 0.04 -16.26
C ARG A 70 3.49 1.49 -16.59
N PRO A 71 2.71 2.13 -17.47
CA PRO A 71 2.95 3.53 -17.83
C PRO A 71 2.78 4.50 -16.66
N ASN A 72 2.02 4.11 -15.63
CA ASN A 72 1.76 4.92 -14.43
C ASN A 72 2.45 4.37 -13.17
N ILE A 73 3.60 3.71 -13.33
CA ILE A 73 4.33 3.09 -12.22
C ILE A 73 4.67 4.07 -11.10
N ASP A 74 5.03 5.31 -11.43
CA ASP A 74 5.40 6.34 -10.45
C ASP A 74 4.22 6.75 -9.58
N GLU A 75 3.02 6.87 -10.18
CA GLU A 75 1.79 7.13 -9.44
C GLU A 75 1.43 5.99 -8.49
N ILE A 76 1.63 4.74 -8.94
CA ILE A 76 1.36 3.56 -8.11
C ILE A 76 2.32 3.53 -6.92
N LYS A 77 3.62 3.78 -7.14
CA LYS A 77 4.62 3.85 -6.07
C LYS A 77 4.31 4.97 -5.09
N ALA A 78 3.98 6.16 -5.59
CA ALA A 78 3.60 7.29 -4.75
C ALA A 78 2.33 7.01 -3.92
N ALA A 79 1.36 6.30 -4.49
CA ALA A 79 0.15 5.90 -3.76
C ALA A 79 0.45 4.89 -2.65
N GLU A 80 1.30 3.88 -2.90
CA GLU A 80 1.73 2.92 -1.87
C GLU A 80 2.52 3.62 -0.75
N GLU A 81 3.43 4.54 -1.09
CA GLU A 81 4.18 5.32 -0.11
C GLU A 81 3.26 6.22 0.72
N ALA A 82 2.32 6.91 0.08
CA ALA A 82 1.32 7.71 0.77
C ALA A 82 0.43 6.87 1.69
N GLU A 83 0.11 5.64 1.32
CA GLU A 83 -0.66 4.73 2.16
C GLU A 83 0.14 4.25 3.38
N MET A 84 1.42 3.94 3.21
CA MET A 84 2.33 3.61 4.32
C MET A 84 2.64 4.80 5.23
N SER A 85 2.54 6.03 4.73
CA SER A 85 2.76 7.26 5.49
C SER A 85 1.52 7.70 6.28
N LYS A 86 0.33 7.12 6.03
CA LYS A 86 -0.86 7.44 6.81
C LYS A 86 -0.60 7.07 8.28
N PRO A 87 -0.76 8.01 9.22
CA PRO A 87 -0.69 7.67 10.63
C PRO A 87 -1.73 6.59 10.92
N ALA A 88 -1.33 5.60 11.72
CA ALA A 88 -2.22 4.53 12.12
C ALA A 88 -3.54 5.13 12.63
N PRO A 89 -4.71 4.56 12.26
CA PRO A 89 -5.99 5.05 12.74
C PRO A 89 -5.96 5.10 14.27
N LYS A 90 -6.37 6.24 14.84
CA LYS A 90 -6.36 6.43 16.29
C LYS A 90 -7.16 5.32 16.95
N THR A 91 -6.59 4.69 17.97
CA THR A 91 -7.32 3.67 18.74
C THR A 91 -8.49 4.33 19.50
N PRO A 92 -9.52 3.56 19.90
CA PRO A 92 -10.60 4.10 20.73
C PRO A 92 -10.09 4.80 22.00
N ASP A 93 -9.03 4.28 22.61
CA ASP A 93 -8.39 4.90 23.78
C ASP A 93 -7.70 6.21 23.43
N GLN A 94 -7.01 6.30 22.28
CA GLN A 94 -6.40 7.55 21.81
C GLN A 94 -7.46 8.61 21.52
N LEU A 95 -8.59 8.23 20.93
CA LEU A 95 -9.73 9.13 20.71
C LEU A 95 -10.32 9.62 22.03
N ARG A 96 -10.41 8.72 23.03
CA ARG A 96 -10.93 9.08 24.36
C ARG A 96 -10.01 10.04 25.10
N ILE A 97 -8.69 9.84 25.02
CA ILE A 97 -7.70 10.74 25.62
C ILE A 97 -7.80 12.14 25.00
N GLU A 98 -7.87 12.23 23.68
CA GLU A 98 -8.00 13.51 22.98
C GLU A 98 -9.32 14.23 23.32
N GLN A 99 -10.43 13.50 23.47
CA GLN A 99 -11.70 14.08 23.92
C GLN A 99 -11.60 14.62 25.37
N LEU A 100 -10.92 13.89 26.26
CA LEU A 100 -10.70 14.35 27.64
C LEU A 100 -9.81 15.60 27.68
N GLU A 101 -8.76 15.65 26.86
CA GLU A 101 -7.88 16.82 26.74
C GLU A 101 -8.64 18.06 26.23
N GLN A 102 -9.54 17.89 25.25
CA GLN A 102 -10.40 18.97 24.76
C GLN A 102 -11.37 19.47 25.85
N GLN A 103 -11.95 18.57 26.64
CA GLN A 103 -12.82 18.96 27.76
C GLN A 103 -12.05 19.71 28.84
N LEU A 104 -10.83 19.25 29.16
CA LEU A 104 -9.93 19.92 30.12
C LEU A 104 -9.53 21.32 29.64
N ALA A 105 -9.22 21.49 28.35
CA ALA A 105 -8.87 22.78 27.77
C ALA A 105 -10.05 23.77 27.77
N GLN A 106 -11.27 23.29 27.55
CA GLN A 106 -12.47 24.14 27.67
C GLN A 106 -12.73 24.55 29.11
N GLN A 107 -12.62 23.62 30.06
CA GLN A 107 -12.82 23.93 31.49
C GLN A 107 -11.77 24.91 32.03
N SER A 108 -10.51 24.80 31.61
CA SER A 108 -9.48 25.76 32.04
C SER A 108 -9.70 27.14 31.45
N GLY A 109 -10.08 27.24 30.16
CA GLY A 109 -10.44 28.50 29.51
C GLY A 109 -11.62 29.20 30.18
N ASP A 110 -12.71 28.46 30.44
CA ASP A 110 -13.90 29.00 31.11
C ASP A 110 -13.59 29.47 32.53
N MET A 111 -12.71 28.75 33.26
CA MET A 111 -12.31 29.15 34.61
C MET A 111 -11.43 30.41 34.60
N THR A 112 -10.57 30.59 33.59
CA THR A 112 -9.80 31.83 33.40
C THR A 112 -10.71 33.01 33.08
N SER A 113 -11.65 32.86 32.14
CA SER A 113 -12.60 33.93 31.79
C SER A 113 -13.54 34.29 32.95
N PHE A 114 -13.95 33.31 33.76
CA PHE A 114 -14.73 33.56 34.97
C PHE A 114 -13.93 34.33 36.04
N MET A 115 -12.66 33.98 36.25
CA MET A 115 -11.79 34.69 37.18
C MET A 115 -11.51 36.12 36.73
N GLU A 116 -11.34 36.37 35.42
CA GLU A 116 -11.23 37.73 34.87
C GLU A 116 -12.50 38.54 35.10
N TYR A 117 -13.68 37.97 34.86
CA TYR A 117 -14.96 38.64 35.12
C TYR A 117 -15.12 39.04 36.59
N ILE A 118 -14.76 38.15 37.52
CA ILE A 118 -14.81 38.47 38.96
C ILE A 118 -13.78 39.55 39.33
N ALA A 119 -12.56 39.50 38.77
CA ALA A 119 -11.55 40.51 39.02
C ALA A 119 -11.96 41.89 38.49
N GLU A 120 -12.61 41.96 37.33
CA GLU A 120 -13.13 43.20 36.74
C GLU A 120 -14.31 43.75 37.55
N ALA A 121 -15.21 42.89 38.02
CA ALA A 121 -16.35 43.28 38.87
C ALA A 121 -15.92 43.77 40.27
N LEU A 122 -14.81 43.27 40.81
CA LEU A 122 -14.27 43.68 42.11
C LEU A 122 -13.28 44.86 42.04
N GLY A 123 -12.69 45.12 40.87
CA GLY A 123 -11.74 46.23 40.64
C GLY A 123 -12.37 47.55 40.20
N ALA A 124 -13.66 47.57 39.87
CA ALA A 124 -14.40 48.77 39.45
C ALA A 124 -15.04 49.58 40.62
N GLY A 125 -14.57 49.37 41.86
CA GLY A 125 -15.05 50.04 43.08
C GLY A 125 -14.13 51.16 43.56
#